data_AF-A0A1F6QL08-F1
#
_entry.id   AF-A0A1F6QL08-F1
#
_cell.length_a   1.000
_cell.length_b   1.000
_cell.length_c   1.000
_cell.angle_alpha   90.00
_cell.angle_beta   90.00
_cell.angle_gamma   90.00
#
_symmetry.space_group_name_H-M   'P 1'
#
loop_
_entity.id
_entity.type
_entity.pdbx_description
1 polymer ?
#
loop_
_entity_poly.entity_id
_entity_poly.type
_entity_poly.pdbx_seq_one_letter_code
_entity_poly.pdbx_strand_id
1 'polypeptide(L)'
;MYTNQVIFVQMHNDFAGNTLSEMPEEMVSDIIKKISDIYHSQISANLLENMPYKKIADILGRLSNPDIAEILARLTADNASYILLEMKDEDILEILSEMDGDDASSIVNGMYYTDAARILDQIWDDKLLTYIIMVLHRANRKNLPLILKANSNLNARIKYLLSNQGIYLPF
;
A
#
# COMPACT_ATOMS: atom_id res chain seq x y z
N MET A 1 16.10 26.41 10.14
CA MET A 1 16.52 25.52 9.03
C MET A 1 15.26 24.96 8.34
N TYR A 2 14.38 25.83 7.83
CA TYR A 2 13.05 25.48 7.28
C TYR A 2 12.97 25.62 5.75
N THR A 3 14.05 26.05 5.10
CA THR A 3 14.01 26.65 3.76
C THR A 3 13.77 25.63 2.65
N ASN A 4 14.30 24.40 2.78
CA ASN A 4 14.24 23.43 1.68
C ASN A 4 12.86 22.77 1.52
N GLN A 5 12.12 22.55 2.62
CA GLN A 5 10.79 21.91 2.57
C GLN A 5 9.75 22.82 1.94
N VAL A 6 9.75 24.09 2.32
CA VAL A 6 8.82 25.10 1.79
C VAL A 6 8.98 25.23 0.28
N ILE A 7 10.21 25.09 -0.23
CA ILE A 7 10.50 25.13 -1.66
C ILE A 7 9.79 23.98 -2.39
N PHE A 8 9.90 22.72 -1.91
CA PHE A 8 9.23 21.59 -2.55
C PHE A 8 7.70 21.65 -2.49
N VAL A 9 7.13 22.21 -1.42
CA VAL A 9 5.67 22.40 -1.29
C VAL A 9 5.13 23.45 -2.27
N GLN A 10 5.95 24.45 -2.63
CA GLN A 10 5.57 25.54 -3.52
C GLN A 10 5.90 25.27 -5.00
N MET A 11 6.72 24.26 -5.28
CA MET A 11 7.06 23.81 -6.63
C MET A 11 5.90 23.00 -7.25
N HIS A 12 5.79 23.02 -8.57
CA HIS A 12 4.91 22.08 -9.28
C HIS A 12 5.37 20.65 -9.01
N ASN A 13 4.42 19.74 -8.70
CA ASN A 13 4.72 18.38 -8.24
C ASN A 13 5.70 17.64 -9.15
N ASP A 14 5.54 17.74 -10.47
CA ASP A 14 6.45 17.09 -11.44
C ASP A 14 7.89 17.59 -11.32
N PHE A 15 8.08 18.90 -11.14
CA PHE A 15 9.42 19.48 -11.02
C PHE A 15 10.06 19.13 -9.68
N ALA A 16 9.27 19.12 -8.62
CA ALA A 16 9.70 18.73 -7.29
C ALA A 16 10.08 17.23 -7.24
N GLY A 17 9.24 16.35 -7.79
CA GLY A 17 9.49 14.91 -7.88
C GLY A 17 10.72 14.57 -8.72
N ASN A 18 10.92 15.25 -9.86
CA ASN A 18 12.13 15.08 -10.66
C ASN A 18 13.39 15.52 -9.91
N THR A 19 13.34 16.67 -9.23
CA THR A 19 14.47 17.16 -8.42
C THR A 19 14.82 16.19 -7.30
N LEU A 20 13.82 15.71 -6.56
CA LEU A 20 14.01 14.72 -5.50
C LEU A 20 14.54 13.38 -6.05
N SER A 21 14.17 13.01 -7.27
CA SER A 21 14.66 11.79 -7.94
C SER A 21 16.16 11.81 -8.23
N GLU A 22 16.81 12.97 -8.25
CA GLU A 22 18.27 13.08 -8.43
C GLU A 22 19.03 13.04 -7.10
N MET A 23 18.32 13.14 -5.97
CA MET A 23 18.92 13.19 -4.64
C MET A 23 19.13 11.79 -4.03
N PRO A 24 20.07 11.65 -3.06
CA PRO A 24 20.22 10.43 -2.28
C PRO A 24 18.96 10.10 -1.49
N GLU A 25 18.57 8.82 -1.46
CA GLU A 25 17.32 8.33 -0.85
C GLU A 25 17.17 8.71 0.63
N GLU A 26 18.26 8.68 1.39
CA GLU A 26 18.26 9.09 2.80
C GLU A 26 17.79 10.53 2.97
N MET A 27 18.29 11.43 2.12
CA MET A 27 17.91 12.84 2.16
C MET A 27 16.46 13.04 1.71
N VAL A 28 16.01 12.27 0.70
CA VAL A 28 14.62 12.32 0.24
C VAL A 28 13.68 11.80 1.32
N SER A 29 14.03 10.71 1.99
CA SER A 29 13.22 10.14 3.08
C SER A 29 13.05 11.13 4.23
N ASP A 30 14.12 11.82 4.64
CA ASP A 30 14.04 12.90 5.62
C ASP A 30 13.11 14.03 5.20
N ILE A 31 13.16 14.44 3.92
CA ILE A 31 12.30 15.49 3.36
C ILE A 31 10.84 15.02 3.36
N ILE A 32 10.57 13.81 2.87
CA ILE A 32 9.23 13.23 2.79
C ILE A 32 8.62 13.07 4.19
N LYS A 33 9.39 12.58 5.17
CA LYS A 33 8.95 12.46 6.56
C LYS A 33 8.54 13.81 7.13
N LYS A 34 9.41 14.81 6.99
CA LYS A 34 9.14 16.17 7.46
C LYS A 34 7.94 16.81 6.76
N ILE A 35 7.76 16.56 5.46
CA ILE A 35 6.58 17.07 4.72
C ILE A 35 5.31 16.39 5.23
N SER A 36 5.34 15.06 5.42
CA SER A 36 4.20 14.31 5.95
C SER A 36 3.78 14.82 7.32
N ASP A 37 4.76 14.96 8.24
CA ASP A 37 4.53 15.37 9.63
C ASP A 37 4.02 16.82 9.75
N ILE A 38 4.46 17.73 8.87
CA ILE A 38 4.19 19.17 8.99
C ILE A 38 3.02 19.62 8.10
N TYR A 39 2.91 19.07 6.89
CA TYR A 39 2.03 19.61 5.84
C TYR A 39 0.97 18.64 5.33
N HIS A 40 1.04 17.33 5.65
CA HIS A 40 0.13 16.23 5.29
C HIS A 40 0.71 15.24 4.25
N SER A 41 0.41 13.96 4.47
CA SER A 41 0.76 12.81 3.61
C SER A 41 0.39 12.95 2.13
N GLN A 42 -0.64 13.72 1.77
CA GLN A 42 -1.04 13.91 0.37
C GLN A 42 0.04 14.64 -0.43
N ILE A 43 0.74 15.59 0.19
CA ILE A 43 1.81 16.32 -0.49
C ILE A 43 2.99 15.38 -0.73
N SER A 44 3.34 14.58 0.28
CA SER A 44 4.35 13.52 0.14
C SER A 44 4.01 12.55 -0.99
N ALA A 45 2.77 12.06 -1.06
CA ALA A 45 2.32 11.18 -2.14
C ALA A 45 2.49 11.83 -3.52
N ASN A 46 2.02 13.07 -3.68
CA ASN A 46 2.13 13.80 -4.96
C ASN A 46 3.58 14.01 -5.41
N LEU A 47 4.52 14.21 -4.46
CA LEU A 47 5.94 14.35 -4.77
C LEU A 47 6.57 13.05 -5.28
N LEU A 48 6.02 11.91 -4.87
CA LEU A 48 6.51 10.58 -5.22
C LEU A 48 5.95 10.07 -6.54
N GLU A 49 4.79 10.54 -7.01
CA GLU A 49 4.08 9.98 -8.18
C GLU A 49 4.89 9.91 -9.48
N ASN A 50 5.91 10.74 -9.64
CA ASN A 50 6.75 10.79 -10.84
C ASN A 50 8.09 10.05 -10.71
N MET A 51 8.34 9.38 -9.58
CA MET A 51 9.57 8.63 -9.36
C MET A 51 9.42 7.16 -9.80
N PRO A 52 10.52 6.46 -10.15
CA PRO A 52 10.48 5.01 -10.32
C PRO A 52 10.03 4.30 -9.04
N TYR A 53 9.11 3.34 -9.14
CA TYR A 53 8.53 2.64 -7.99
C TYR A 53 9.57 2.03 -7.05
N LYS A 54 10.64 1.42 -7.60
CA LYS A 54 11.72 0.87 -6.78
C LYS A 54 12.38 1.94 -5.90
N LYS A 55 12.62 3.13 -6.45
CA LYS A 55 13.19 4.25 -5.70
C LYS A 55 12.22 4.75 -4.63
N ILE A 56 10.93 4.82 -4.94
CA ILE A 56 9.91 5.16 -3.93
C ILE A 56 9.92 4.15 -2.80
N ALA A 57 9.94 2.86 -3.11
CA ALA A 57 10.01 1.80 -2.10
C ALA A 57 11.26 1.92 -1.21
N ASP A 58 12.42 2.23 -1.78
CA ASP A 58 13.66 2.42 -1.02
C ASP A 58 13.64 3.68 -0.13
N ILE A 59 12.97 4.76 -0.58
CA ILE A 59 12.72 5.98 0.23
C ILE A 59 11.75 5.69 1.38
N LEU A 60 10.64 5.00 1.08
CA LEU A 60 9.59 4.68 2.04
C LEU A 60 10.05 3.64 3.06
N GLY A 61 10.89 2.68 2.67
CA GLY A 61 11.47 1.66 3.58
C GLY A 61 12.39 2.21 4.67
N ARG A 62 12.63 3.53 4.67
CA ARG A 62 13.34 4.26 5.74
C ARG A 62 12.40 4.99 6.70
N LEU A 63 11.09 4.95 6.44
CA LEU A 63 10.05 5.51 7.29
C LEU A 63 9.45 4.42 8.20
N SER A 64 8.60 4.82 9.14
CA SER A 64 7.83 3.85 9.93
C SER A 64 6.66 3.29 9.13
N ASN A 65 6.26 2.04 9.36
CA ASN A 65 5.12 1.42 8.65
C ASN A 65 3.82 2.26 8.70
N PRO A 66 3.46 2.91 9.83
CA PRO A 66 2.30 3.81 9.85
C PRO A 66 2.42 5.00 8.90
N ASP A 67 3.62 5.59 8.77
CA ASP A 67 3.85 6.69 7.82
C ASP A 67 3.73 6.22 6.37
N ILE A 68 4.28 5.04 6.08
CA ILE A 68 4.21 4.42 4.76
C ILE A 68 2.74 4.16 4.41
N ALA A 69 1.98 3.56 5.34
CA ALA A 69 0.56 3.31 5.19
C ALA A 69 -0.21 4.61 4.87
N GLU A 70 0.04 5.69 5.62
CA GLU A 70 -0.63 6.96 5.38
C GLU A 70 -0.29 7.55 4.01
N ILE A 71 0.97 7.48 3.56
CA ILE A 71 1.39 7.98 2.24
C ILE A 71 0.77 7.15 1.12
N LEU A 72 0.82 5.82 1.22
CA LEU A 72 0.30 4.91 0.19
C LEU A 72 -1.22 5.03 0.04
N ALA A 73 -1.96 5.28 1.12
CA ALA A 73 -3.39 5.58 1.11
C ALA A 73 -3.76 6.84 0.31
N ARG A 74 -2.80 7.73 0.03
CA ARG A 74 -3.00 8.95 -0.76
C ARG A 74 -2.63 8.80 -2.24
N LEU A 75 -2.08 7.66 -2.63
CA LEU A 75 -1.77 7.33 -4.02
C LEU A 75 -2.96 6.62 -4.68
N THR A 76 -2.93 6.54 -6.01
CA THR A 76 -3.83 5.63 -6.72
C THR A 76 -3.54 4.18 -6.30
N ALA A 77 -4.58 3.34 -6.25
CA ALA A 77 -4.43 1.94 -5.85
C ALA A 77 -3.41 1.17 -6.70
N ASP A 78 -3.30 1.50 -7.98
CA ASP A 78 -2.34 0.89 -8.90
C ASP A 78 -0.89 1.33 -8.57
N ASN A 79 -0.65 2.63 -8.35
CA ASN A 79 0.68 3.10 -7.98
C ASN A 79 1.12 2.54 -6.63
N ALA A 80 0.22 2.56 -5.64
CA ALA A 80 0.49 2.01 -4.32
C ALA A 80 0.76 0.50 -4.36
N SER A 81 0.03 -0.26 -5.20
CA SER A 81 0.25 -1.70 -5.35
C SER A 81 1.63 -1.98 -5.98
N TYR A 82 2.02 -1.23 -7.00
CA TYR A 82 3.34 -1.38 -7.62
C TYR A 82 4.47 -1.02 -6.66
N ILE A 83 4.34 0.05 -5.87
CA ILE A 83 5.36 0.43 -4.89
C ILE A 83 5.48 -0.64 -3.79
N LEU A 84 4.37 -1.13 -3.26
CA LEU A 84 4.39 -2.19 -2.24
C LEU A 84 5.07 -3.45 -2.77
N LEU A 85 4.82 -3.84 -4.02
CA LEU A 85 5.43 -5.02 -4.61
C LEU A 85 6.95 -4.90 -4.85
N GLU A 86 7.53 -3.71 -4.73
CA GLU A 86 8.99 -3.49 -4.73
C GLU A 86 9.63 -3.60 -3.33
N MET A 87 8.80 -3.78 -2.29
CA MET A 87 9.20 -4.02 -0.90
C MET A 87 9.23 -5.53 -0.58
N LYS A 88 9.75 -5.88 0.61
CA LYS A 88 9.72 -7.28 1.06
C LYS A 88 8.32 -7.66 1.54
N ASP A 89 7.99 -8.94 1.40
CA ASP A 89 6.69 -9.47 1.80
C ASP A 89 6.37 -9.17 3.26
N GLU A 90 7.35 -9.31 4.16
CA GLU A 90 7.15 -9.02 5.58
C GLU A 90 6.76 -7.55 5.82
N ASP A 91 7.44 -6.62 5.15
CA ASP A 91 7.16 -5.19 5.26
C ASP A 91 5.76 -4.87 4.70
N ILE A 92 5.37 -5.48 3.57
CA ILE A 92 4.04 -5.31 2.97
C ILE A 92 2.95 -5.70 3.97
N LEU A 93 3.10 -6.84 4.64
CA LEU A 93 2.10 -7.35 5.59
C LEU A 93 1.95 -6.41 6.79
N GLU A 94 3.06 -5.90 7.32
CA GLU A 94 3.03 -4.94 8.42
C GLU A 94 2.38 -3.62 7.98
N ILE A 95 2.73 -3.08 6.81
CA ILE A 95 2.13 -1.86 6.27
C ILE A 95 0.62 -2.02 6.06
N LEU A 96 0.17 -3.11 5.43
CA LEU A 96 -1.25 -3.38 5.21
C LEU A 96 -2.03 -3.51 6.53
N SER A 97 -1.36 -3.92 7.62
CA SER A 97 -1.99 -4.01 8.95
C SER A 97 -2.15 -2.67 9.65
N GLU A 98 -1.36 -1.66 9.27
CA GLU A 98 -1.47 -0.28 9.75
C GLU A 98 -2.51 0.54 8.98
N MET A 99 -2.95 0.04 7.81
CA MET A 99 -3.96 0.70 6.98
C MET A 99 -5.38 0.44 7.48
N ASP A 100 -6.29 1.38 7.20
CA ASP A 100 -7.69 1.01 7.22
C ASP A 100 -7.96 -0.04 6.14
N GLY A 101 -8.92 -0.92 6.40
CA GLY A 101 -9.10 -2.06 5.52
C GLY A 101 -9.74 -1.71 4.17
N ASP A 102 -10.30 -0.51 3.98
CA ASP A 102 -10.80 -0.08 2.66
C ASP A 102 -9.64 0.34 1.75
N ASP A 103 -8.66 1.06 2.29
CA ASP A 103 -7.41 1.41 1.62
C ASP A 103 -6.57 0.16 1.33
N ALA A 104 -6.35 -0.70 2.34
CA ALA A 104 -5.63 -1.96 2.17
C ALA A 104 -6.27 -2.84 1.08
N SER A 105 -7.60 -2.96 1.09
CA SER A 105 -8.31 -3.75 0.09
C SER A 105 -8.25 -3.13 -1.30
N SER A 106 -8.25 -1.80 -1.40
CA SER A 106 -8.15 -1.11 -2.68
C SER A 106 -6.79 -1.37 -3.33
N ILE A 107 -5.71 -1.31 -2.55
CA ILE A 107 -4.35 -1.60 -3.01
C ILE A 107 -4.20 -3.08 -3.37
N VAL A 108 -4.65 -4.01 -2.51
CA VAL A 108 -4.63 -5.45 -2.83
C VAL A 108 -5.41 -5.75 -4.11
N ASN A 109 -6.51 -5.03 -4.37
CA ASN A 109 -7.24 -5.15 -5.62
C ASN A 109 -6.47 -4.61 -6.85
N GLY A 110 -5.62 -3.60 -6.66
CA GLY A 110 -4.73 -3.06 -7.69
C GLY A 110 -3.55 -3.99 -8.04
N MET A 111 -3.31 -5.04 -7.25
CA MET A 111 -2.30 -6.05 -7.57
C MET A 111 -2.80 -7.02 -8.65
N TYR A 112 -1.86 -7.62 -9.37
CA TYR A 112 -2.19 -8.78 -10.19
C TYR A 112 -2.65 -9.93 -9.27
N TYR A 113 -3.65 -10.70 -9.70
CA TYR A 113 -4.36 -11.63 -8.80
C TYR A 113 -3.44 -12.72 -8.19
N THR A 114 -2.34 -13.08 -8.85
CA THR A 114 -1.35 -14.02 -8.27
C THR A 114 -0.54 -13.38 -7.15
N ASP A 115 -0.20 -12.10 -7.25
CA ASP A 115 0.52 -11.36 -6.22
C ASP A 115 -0.39 -11.11 -5.01
N ALA A 116 -1.63 -10.68 -5.26
CA ALA A 116 -2.63 -10.57 -4.20
C ALA A 116 -2.84 -11.90 -3.47
N ALA A 117 -2.93 -13.03 -4.20
CA ALA A 117 -3.07 -14.35 -3.59
C ALA A 117 -1.84 -14.74 -2.75
N ARG A 118 -0.64 -14.40 -3.20
CA ARG A 118 0.62 -14.64 -2.46
C ARG A 118 0.70 -13.81 -1.19
N ILE A 119 0.33 -12.52 -1.23
CA ILE A 119 0.35 -11.64 -0.06
C ILE A 119 -0.74 -12.06 0.95
N LEU A 120 -1.98 -12.28 0.49
CA LEU A 120 -3.09 -12.66 1.37
C LEU A 120 -2.87 -14.01 2.09
N ASP A 121 -2.19 -14.96 1.45
CA ASP A 121 -1.86 -16.25 2.07
C ASP A 121 -0.90 -16.12 3.26
N GLN A 122 -0.08 -15.07 3.27
CA GLN A 122 0.89 -14.81 4.33
C GLN A 122 0.32 -14.00 5.50
N ILE A 123 -0.86 -13.40 5.37
CA ILE A 123 -1.52 -12.69 6.48
C ILE A 123 -1.90 -13.71 7.55
N TRP A 124 -1.22 -13.72 8.70
CA TRP A 124 -1.55 -14.61 9.82
C TRP A 124 -2.72 -14.13 10.68
N ASP A 125 -2.99 -12.82 10.70
CA ASP A 125 -4.15 -12.28 11.40
C ASP A 125 -5.45 -12.61 10.64
N ASP A 126 -6.17 -13.62 11.13
CA ASP A 126 -7.44 -14.07 10.57
C ASP A 126 -8.51 -12.96 10.55
N LYS A 127 -8.47 -11.98 11.46
CA LYS A 127 -9.42 -10.86 11.47
C LYS A 127 -9.11 -9.90 10.33
N LEU A 128 -7.85 -9.52 10.16
CA LEU A 128 -7.41 -8.67 9.06
C LEU A 128 -7.69 -9.34 7.70
N LEU A 129 -7.32 -10.62 7.56
CA LEU A 129 -7.60 -11.39 6.36
C LEU A 129 -9.10 -11.45 6.07
N THR A 130 -9.93 -11.75 7.08
CA THR A 130 -11.39 -11.77 6.91
C THR A 130 -11.92 -10.41 6.47
N TYR A 131 -11.47 -9.32 7.10
CA TYR A 131 -11.90 -7.98 6.76
C TYR A 131 -11.58 -7.62 5.31
N ILE A 132 -10.32 -7.83 4.88
CA ILE A 132 -9.88 -7.55 3.50
C ILE A 132 -10.73 -8.35 2.51
N ILE A 133 -10.96 -9.64 2.75
CA ILE A 133 -11.79 -10.48 1.88
C ILE A 133 -13.24 -9.98 1.81
N MET A 134 -13.81 -9.56 2.94
CA MET A 134 -15.16 -9.01 2.98
C MET A 134 -15.28 -7.69 2.22
N VAL A 135 -14.27 -6.82 2.28
CA VAL A 135 -14.25 -5.57 1.52
C VAL A 135 -14.04 -5.84 0.02
N LEU A 136 -13.10 -6.71 -0.35
CA LEU A 136 -12.89 -7.14 -1.73
C LEU A 136 -14.18 -7.71 -2.34
N HIS A 137 -14.91 -8.52 -1.58
CA HIS A 137 -16.21 -9.06 -2.01
C HIS A 137 -17.27 -7.96 -2.14
N ARG A 138 -17.44 -7.10 -1.13
CA ARG A 138 -18.45 -6.02 -1.11
C ARG A 138 -18.26 -5.02 -2.25
N ALA A 139 -17.01 -4.69 -2.58
CA ALA A 139 -16.69 -3.79 -3.67
C ALA A 139 -16.90 -4.44 -5.06
N ASN A 140 -17.50 -5.64 -5.14
CA ASN A 140 -17.75 -6.44 -6.34
C ASN A 140 -16.51 -6.52 -7.24
N ARG A 141 -15.34 -6.64 -6.61
CA ARG A 141 -14.07 -6.55 -7.30
C ARG A 141 -13.84 -7.86 -8.05
N LYS A 142 -13.74 -7.76 -9.37
CA LYS A 142 -13.58 -8.91 -10.31
C LYS A 142 -12.40 -9.82 -9.97
N ASN A 143 -11.44 -9.34 -9.19
CA ASN A 143 -10.22 -10.08 -8.88
C ASN A 143 -10.41 -11.12 -7.77
N LEU A 144 -11.38 -11.01 -6.86
CA LEU A 144 -11.49 -11.94 -5.73
C LEU A 144 -11.65 -13.41 -6.18
N PRO A 145 -12.54 -13.78 -7.13
CA PRO A 145 -12.61 -15.14 -7.63
C PRO A 145 -11.29 -15.62 -8.28
N LEU A 146 -10.56 -14.73 -8.96
CA LEU A 146 -9.27 -15.04 -9.58
C LEU A 146 -8.18 -15.28 -8.53
N ILE A 147 -8.15 -14.46 -7.47
CA ILE A 147 -7.25 -14.61 -6.31
C ILE A 147 -7.49 -15.97 -5.64
N LEU A 148 -8.75 -16.29 -5.33
CA LEU A 148 -9.13 -17.56 -4.70
C LEU A 148 -8.87 -18.78 -5.59
N LYS A 149 -8.92 -18.60 -6.91
CA LYS A 149 -8.56 -19.66 -7.87
C LYS A 149 -7.04 -19.83 -7.98
N ALA A 150 -6.27 -18.76 -7.83
CA ALA A 150 -4.81 -18.79 -7.90
C ALA A 150 -4.16 -19.47 -6.69
N ASN A 151 -4.81 -19.47 -5.53
CA ASN A 151 -4.32 -20.16 -4.34
C ASN A 151 -5.43 -20.97 -3.64
N SER A 152 -5.43 -22.29 -3.84
CA SER A 152 -6.44 -23.19 -3.27
C SER A 152 -6.36 -23.31 -1.74
N ASN A 153 -5.16 -23.16 -1.16
CA ASN A 153 -4.98 -23.22 0.30
C ASN A 153 -5.59 -21.98 0.95
N LEU A 154 -5.28 -20.80 0.42
CA LEU A 154 -5.91 -19.54 0.83
C LEU A 154 -7.44 -19.62 0.72
N ASN A 155 -7.96 -20.15 -0.39
CA ASN A 155 -9.40 -20.34 -0.56
C ASN A 155 -10.02 -21.26 0.49
N ALA A 156 -9.39 -22.40 0.79
CA ALA A 156 -9.84 -23.30 1.85
C ALA A 156 -9.82 -22.63 3.22
N ARG A 157 -8.74 -21.88 3.53
CA ARG A 157 -8.60 -21.11 4.77
C ARG A 157 -9.71 -20.05 4.90
N ILE A 158 -9.95 -19.26 3.86
CA ILE A 158 -11.01 -18.24 3.86
C ILE A 158 -12.39 -18.87 4.06
N LYS A 159 -12.70 -19.96 3.35
CA LYS A 159 -13.97 -20.69 3.53
C LYS A 159 -14.16 -21.15 4.96
N TYR A 160 -13.10 -21.69 5.58
CA TYR A 160 -13.12 -22.09 6.97
C TYR A 160 -13.39 -20.89 7.91
N LEU A 161 -12.62 -19.80 7.76
CA LEU A 161 -12.78 -18.59 8.58
C LEU A 161 -14.19 -17.99 8.50
N LEU A 162 -14.71 -17.83 7.28
CA LEU A 162 -16.05 -17.27 7.07
C LEU A 162 -17.14 -18.18 7.65
N SER A 163 -17.04 -19.50 7.46
CA SER A 163 -18.01 -20.46 8.00
C SER A 163 -18.07 -20.45 9.53
N ASN A 164 -16.91 -20.31 10.21
CA ASN A 164 -16.84 -20.22 11.66
C ASN A 164 -17.49 -18.94 12.21
N GLN A 165 -17.59 -17.90 11.38
CA GLN A 165 -18.26 -16.65 11.71
C GLN A 165 -19.72 -16.61 11.23
N GLY A 166 -20.24 -17.70 10.66
CA GLY A 166 -21.59 -17.76 10.09
C GLY A 166 -21.76 -16.93 8.81
N ILE A 167 -20.65 -16.56 8.16
CA ILE A 167 -20.63 -15.78 6.92
C ILE A 167 -20.54 -16.74 5.74
N TYR A 168 -21.45 -16.59 4.79
CA TYR A 168 -21.46 -17.36 3.54
C TYR A 168 -21.44 -16.40 2.37
N LEU A 169 -20.31 -16.36 1.67
CA LEU A 169 -20.14 -15.52 0.50
C LEU A 169 -20.19 -16.40 -0.77
N PRO A 170 -21.00 -16.02 -1.79
CA PRO A 170 -21.02 -16.72 -3.06
C PRO A 170 -19.76 -16.33 -3.85
N PHE A 171 -18.82 -17.26 -3.99
CA PHE A 171 -17.63 -17.12 -4.83
C PHE A 171 -17.52 -18.28 -5.81
#